data_AF-I0KC25-F1
#
_entry.id   AF-I0KC25-F1
#
_cell.length_a   1.000
_cell.length_b   1.000
_cell.length_c   1.000
_cell.angle_alpha   90.00
_cell.angle_beta   90.00
_cell.angle_gamma   90.00
#
_symmetry.space_group_name_H-M   'P 1'
#
loop_
_entity.id
_entity.type
_entity.pdbx_description
1 polymer ?
#
loop_
_entity_poly.entity_id
_entity_poly.type
_entity_poly.pdbx_seq_one_letter_code
_entity_poly.pdbx_strand_id
1 'polypeptide(L)'
;MKPILLLWLLGSIGFGLQSFSGEQAIPQHLSEWGFFAGNLADQQPADGVVPYRLNTPLFSDYAEKLRFVKLPAGTTARYDAREVMDFPVGTTLIKTFYFPADFRDATKGRRLMETRLLIRNESGWKALEYVWNDAQTDAVLEVAGDRKTVRYVDAAGRTHEQTYVMPNLNQCKSCHNRNEVLMPIGPTARQLNGPLDYGTGPENQLTHWQKTGLLTNPASAGQAPLIDPAVAPAPPSGTTPPPVRWPSGRVSTSTSTARTATAPTAPPTPAA
;
A
#
# COMPACT_ATOMS: atom_id res chain seq x y z
N MET A 1 5.50 14.55 -80.58
CA MET A 1 4.69 14.76 -79.36
C MET A 1 5.07 13.64 -78.39
N LYS A 2 5.59 13.97 -77.20
CA LYS A 2 6.22 13.03 -76.24
C LYS A 2 5.16 12.31 -75.39
N PRO A 3 5.31 11.01 -75.07
CA PRO A 3 4.45 10.35 -74.09
C PRO A 3 4.90 10.70 -72.67
N ILE A 4 3.94 11.07 -71.82
CA ILE A 4 4.14 11.36 -70.39
C ILE A 4 4.05 10.03 -69.63
N LEU A 5 5.16 9.67 -68.99
CA LEU A 5 5.29 8.52 -68.09
C LEU A 5 4.74 8.93 -66.71
N LEU A 6 3.63 8.33 -66.27
CA LEU A 6 3.05 8.57 -64.95
C LEU A 6 3.66 7.55 -63.95
N LEU A 7 4.61 8.01 -63.14
CA LEU A 7 5.19 7.24 -62.03
C LEU A 7 4.17 7.15 -60.89
N TRP A 8 3.72 5.95 -60.54
CA TRP A 8 2.98 5.69 -59.30
C TRP A 8 3.99 5.56 -58.14
N LEU A 9 4.01 6.54 -57.23
CA LEU A 9 4.68 6.43 -55.95
C LEU A 9 3.84 5.54 -55.03
N LEU A 10 4.36 4.35 -54.70
CA LEU A 10 3.86 3.53 -53.60
C LEU A 10 4.28 4.16 -52.28
N GLY A 11 3.35 4.83 -51.61
CA GLY A 11 3.51 5.31 -50.23
C GLY A 11 3.38 4.13 -49.27
N SER A 12 4.50 3.61 -48.78
CA SER A 12 4.53 2.67 -47.67
C SER A 12 4.04 3.38 -46.40
N ILE A 13 2.79 3.11 -45.98
CA ILE A 13 2.29 3.48 -44.66
C ILE A 13 3.02 2.59 -43.66
N GLY A 14 4.13 3.09 -43.12
CA GLY A 14 4.78 2.50 -41.96
C GLY A 14 3.87 2.69 -40.75
N PHE A 15 3.09 1.65 -40.41
CA PHE A 15 2.53 1.52 -39.07
C PHE A 15 3.71 1.39 -38.10
N GLY A 16 4.10 2.51 -37.50
CA GLY A 16 5.04 2.51 -36.40
C GLY A 16 4.42 1.71 -35.25
N LEU A 17 4.92 0.50 -35.03
CA LEU A 17 4.78 -0.17 -33.74
C LEU A 17 5.48 0.72 -32.70
N GLN A 18 4.71 1.58 -32.05
CA GLN A 18 5.14 2.19 -30.80
C GLN A 18 5.15 1.09 -29.75
N SER A 19 6.35 0.53 -29.55
CA SER A 19 6.64 -0.31 -28.40
C SER A 19 6.38 0.48 -27.13
N PHE A 20 5.31 0.14 -26.42
CA PHE A 20 5.11 0.57 -25.03
C PHE A 20 6.10 -0.20 -24.15
N SER A 21 7.34 0.30 -24.06
CA SER A 21 8.29 -0.13 -23.03
C SER A 21 7.88 0.50 -21.70
N GLY A 22 6.79 0.00 -21.12
CA GLY A 22 6.16 0.56 -19.93
C GLY A 22 6.87 0.17 -18.63
N GLU A 23 8.11 0.63 -18.42
CA GLU A 23 8.62 0.72 -17.05
C GLU A 23 8.22 2.09 -16.51
N GLN A 24 7.11 2.12 -15.75
CA GLN A 24 6.66 3.33 -15.07
C GLN A 24 7.79 3.84 -14.16
N ALA A 25 8.22 5.09 -14.38
CA ALA A 25 9.27 5.71 -13.59
C ALA A 25 8.91 5.66 -12.11
N ILE A 26 9.84 5.18 -11.28
CA ILE A 26 9.65 5.16 -9.84
C ILE A 26 9.73 6.60 -9.34
N PRO A 27 8.70 7.12 -8.65
CA PRO A 27 8.73 8.46 -8.09
C PRO A 27 9.86 8.63 -7.07
N GLN A 28 10.52 9.78 -7.11
CA GLN A 28 11.60 10.08 -6.18
C GLN A 28 11.06 10.39 -4.78
N HIS A 29 9.88 10.98 -4.68
CA HIS A 29 9.23 11.33 -3.43
C HIS A 29 8.02 10.43 -3.12
N LEU A 30 7.78 10.17 -1.84
CA LEU A 30 6.64 9.35 -1.41
C LEU A 30 5.31 10.05 -1.71
N SER A 31 5.26 11.37 -1.60
CA SER A 31 4.08 12.20 -1.89
C SER A 31 3.51 11.99 -3.30
N GLU A 32 4.37 11.73 -4.29
CA GLU A 32 4.00 11.54 -5.70
C GLU A 32 3.12 10.30 -5.94
N TRP A 33 3.14 9.33 -5.02
CA TRP A 33 2.28 8.15 -5.11
C TRP A 33 0.82 8.42 -4.76
N GLY A 34 0.52 9.50 -4.04
CA GLY A 34 -0.84 9.84 -3.62
C GLY A 34 -1.46 8.84 -2.62
N PHE A 35 -0.65 8.14 -1.82
CA PHE A 35 -1.16 7.17 -0.83
C PHE A 35 -1.88 7.81 0.36
N PHE A 36 -1.58 9.07 0.65
CA PHE A 36 -2.10 9.77 1.83
C PHE A 36 -2.65 11.13 1.46
N ALA A 37 -3.73 11.52 2.14
CA ALA A 37 -4.38 12.81 1.97
C ALA A 37 -3.86 13.83 2.99
N GLY A 38 -3.82 15.10 2.61
CA GLY A 38 -3.43 16.19 3.50
C GLY A 38 -1.95 16.14 3.88
N ASN A 39 -1.65 16.33 5.18
CA ASN A 39 -0.28 16.25 5.67
C ASN A 39 0.20 14.80 5.68
N LEU A 40 1.29 14.53 4.96
CA LEU A 40 1.82 13.19 4.74
C LEU A 40 2.19 12.47 6.06
N ALA A 41 2.66 13.22 7.08
CA ALA A 41 3.06 12.68 8.38
C ALA A 41 1.89 12.09 9.19
N ASP A 42 0.67 12.57 8.94
CA ASP A 42 -0.53 12.05 9.59
C ASP A 42 -0.84 10.63 9.09
N GLN A 43 -0.33 10.27 7.90
CA GLN A 43 -0.55 8.99 7.23
C GLN A 43 -2.05 8.70 7.06
N GLN A 44 -2.84 9.75 6.85
CA GLN A 44 -4.27 9.64 6.58
C GLN A 44 -4.47 8.99 5.21
N PRO A 45 -5.05 7.78 5.12
CA PRO A 45 -5.16 7.08 3.83
C PRO A 45 -5.95 7.89 2.81
N ALA A 46 -5.45 7.97 1.58
CA ALA A 46 -6.22 8.46 0.45
C ALA A 46 -7.29 7.43 0.01
N ASP A 47 -8.18 7.83 -0.89
CA ASP A 47 -9.27 6.97 -1.36
C ASP A 47 -8.76 5.64 -1.95
N GLY A 48 -9.32 4.54 -1.44
CA GLY A 48 -8.96 3.17 -1.81
C GLY A 48 -7.62 2.68 -1.26
N VAL A 49 -6.96 3.43 -0.37
CA VAL A 49 -5.85 2.94 0.45
C VAL A 49 -6.44 2.43 1.76
N VAL A 50 -6.26 1.13 2.03
CA VAL A 50 -6.93 0.47 3.17
C VAL A 50 -5.91 0.13 4.24
N PRO A 51 -6.08 0.58 5.49
CA PRO A 51 -5.19 0.22 6.58
C PRO A 51 -5.37 -1.25 6.99
N TYR A 52 -4.31 -1.86 7.49
CA TYR A 52 -4.38 -3.18 8.11
C TYR A 52 -3.33 -3.36 9.21
N ARG A 53 -3.50 -4.41 10.00
CA ARG A 53 -2.62 -4.82 11.07
C ARG A 53 -2.41 -6.33 11.04
N LEU A 54 -1.23 -6.74 11.47
CA LEU A 54 -0.89 -8.13 11.70
C LEU A 54 -1.11 -8.45 13.18
N ASN A 55 -1.76 -9.58 13.48
CA ASN A 55 -1.94 -10.05 14.85
C ASN A 55 -0.61 -10.20 15.60
N THR A 56 0.42 -10.71 14.93
CA THR A 56 1.75 -10.91 15.51
C THR A 56 2.82 -10.30 14.61
N PRO A 57 3.07 -8.99 14.72
CA PRO A 57 4.05 -8.31 13.90
C PRO A 57 5.48 -8.73 14.29
N LEU A 58 6.36 -8.84 13.30
CA LEU A 58 7.79 -9.02 13.56
C LEU A 58 8.35 -7.83 14.36
N PHE A 59 9.21 -8.15 15.33
CA PHE A 59 9.99 -7.15 16.06
C PHE A 59 10.89 -6.37 15.09
N SER A 60 11.05 -5.06 15.32
CA SER A 60 11.88 -4.21 14.45
C SER A 60 12.53 -3.11 15.26
N ASP A 61 13.29 -3.51 16.27
CA ASP A 61 14.08 -2.61 17.09
C ASP A 61 13.22 -1.48 17.69
N TYR A 62 12.11 -1.89 18.31
CA TYR A 62 11.10 -1.02 18.94
C TYR A 62 10.32 -0.09 18.01
N ALA A 63 10.62 -0.06 16.70
CA ALA A 63 9.83 0.70 15.74
C ALA A 63 8.42 0.12 15.57
N GLU A 64 7.43 0.99 15.75
CA GLU A 64 6.03 0.74 15.45
C GLU A 64 5.75 0.85 13.95
N LYS A 65 4.65 0.25 13.50
CA LYS A 65 4.38 0.08 12.06
C LYS A 65 2.94 0.38 11.70
N LEU A 66 2.77 1.36 10.80
CA LEU A 66 1.53 1.54 10.06
C LEU A 66 1.60 0.68 8.80
N ARG A 67 0.49 0.08 8.40
CA ARG A 67 0.42 -0.71 7.18
C ARG A 67 -0.83 -0.39 6.40
N PHE A 68 -0.68 -0.32 5.10
CA PHE A 68 -1.76 -0.07 4.16
C PHE A 68 -1.62 -0.95 2.93
N VAL A 69 -2.73 -1.17 2.25
CA VAL A 69 -2.78 -1.84 0.96
C VAL A 69 -3.54 -0.97 -0.03
N LYS A 70 -3.03 -0.87 -1.25
CA LYS A 70 -3.70 -0.24 -2.38
C LYS A 70 -3.76 -1.24 -3.52
N LEU A 71 -4.98 -1.64 -3.92
CA LEU A 71 -5.20 -2.42 -5.13
C LEU A 71 -5.42 -1.49 -6.33
N PRO A 72 -5.13 -1.94 -7.56
CA PRO A 72 -5.62 -1.30 -8.77
C PRO A 72 -7.13 -1.17 -8.76
N ALA A 73 -7.64 -0.07 -9.34
CA ALA A 73 -9.08 0.17 -9.42
C ALA A 73 -9.81 -0.99 -10.12
N GLY A 74 -10.95 -1.41 -9.56
CA GLY A 74 -11.77 -2.50 -10.13
C GLY A 74 -11.22 -3.91 -9.94
N THR A 75 -10.11 -4.06 -9.21
CA THR A 75 -9.53 -5.38 -8.91
C THR A 75 -9.79 -5.81 -7.48
N THR A 76 -9.67 -7.11 -7.23
CA THR A 76 -9.92 -7.72 -5.92
C THR A 76 -8.87 -8.80 -5.67
N ALA A 77 -8.36 -8.90 -4.44
CA ALA A 77 -7.48 -9.99 -4.05
C ALA A 77 -8.28 -11.28 -3.86
N ARG A 78 -7.64 -12.44 -4.10
CA ARG A 78 -8.26 -13.74 -3.82
C ARG A 78 -7.79 -14.26 -2.46
N TYR A 79 -8.75 -14.75 -1.67
CA TYR A 79 -8.44 -15.34 -0.37
C TYR A 79 -7.55 -16.57 -0.50
N ASP A 80 -6.51 -16.62 0.34
CA ASP A 80 -5.70 -17.81 0.58
C ASP A 80 -5.69 -18.14 2.08
N ALA A 81 -6.08 -19.36 2.42
CA ALA A 81 -6.20 -19.81 3.81
C ALA A 81 -4.85 -20.12 4.48
N ARG A 82 -3.82 -20.40 3.69
CA ARG A 82 -2.53 -20.90 4.18
C ARG A 82 -1.42 -19.88 3.98
N GLU A 83 -1.46 -19.21 2.84
CA GLU A 83 -0.43 -18.29 2.36
C GLU A 83 -0.86 -16.83 2.47
N VAL A 84 -0.03 -15.94 1.92
CA VAL A 84 -0.39 -14.54 1.71
C VAL A 84 -1.55 -14.46 0.72
N MET A 85 -2.47 -13.51 0.93
CA MET A 85 -3.54 -13.23 -0.03
C MET A 85 -2.99 -13.07 -1.44
N ASP A 86 -3.72 -13.58 -2.42
CA ASP A 86 -3.33 -13.51 -3.82
C ASP A 86 -3.70 -12.13 -4.37
N PHE A 87 -2.72 -11.24 -4.39
CA PHE A 87 -2.88 -9.84 -4.79
C PHE A 87 -2.70 -9.67 -6.31
N PRO A 88 -3.59 -8.91 -6.98
CA PRO A 88 -3.46 -8.61 -8.40
C PRO A 88 -2.22 -7.76 -8.71
N VAL A 89 -1.74 -7.86 -9.95
CA VAL A 89 -0.69 -6.98 -10.48
C VAL A 89 -1.11 -5.52 -10.34
N GLY A 90 -0.18 -4.68 -9.91
CA GLY A 90 -0.36 -3.27 -9.53
C GLY A 90 -0.71 -3.05 -8.06
N THR A 91 -0.85 -4.11 -7.25
CA THR A 91 -1.04 -3.96 -5.79
C THR A 91 0.21 -3.39 -5.12
N THR A 92 0.03 -2.42 -4.23
CA THR A 92 1.10 -1.92 -3.36
C THR A 92 0.77 -2.21 -1.90
N LEU A 93 1.68 -2.90 -1.22
CA LEU A 93 1.71 -2.98 0.24
C LEU A 93 2.65 -1.91 0.78
N ILE A 94 2.15 -1.08 1.68
CA ILE A 94 2.80 0.11 2.19
C ILE A 94 3.05 -0.12 3.69
N LYS A 95 4.28 0.12 4.15
CA LYS A 95 4.64 -0.06 5.56
C LYS A 95 5.51 1.11 6.02
N THR A 96 5.00 1.89 6.97
CA THR A 96 5.72 3.03 7.55
C THR A 96 6.19 2.68 8.95
N PHE A 97 7.50 2.76 9.19
CA PHE A 97 8.11 2.56 10.51
C PHE A 97 8.23 3.89 11.24
N TYR A 98 7.90 3.90 12.53
CA TYR A 98 7.89 5.12 13.33
C TYR A 98 8.15 4.85 14.81
N PHE A 99 8.47 5.92 15.53
CA PHE A 99 8.57 5.92 16.99
C PHE A 99 7.60 6.97 17.56
N PRO A 100 6.65 6.59 18.44
CA PRO A 100 5.98 7.54 19.32
C PRO A 100 6.99 8.38 20.09
N ALA A 101 6.70 9.67 20.31
CA ALA A 101 7.52 10.47 21.22
C ALA A 101 7.43 9.95 22.66
N ASP A 102 6.24 9.49 23.06
CA ASP A 102 5.96 8.80 24.32
C ASP A 102 4.99 7.65 24.07
N PHE A 103 5.40 6.41 24.37
CA PHE A 103 4.58 5.23 24.18
C PHE A 103 3.34 5.17 25.11
N ARG A 104 3.28 6.04 26.12
CA ARG A 104 2.16 6.16 27.05
C ARG A 104 1.12 7.19 26.58
N ASP A 105 1.47 8.08 25.67
CA ASP A 105 0.63 9.19 25.23
C ASP A 105 0.82 9.50 23.73
N ALA A 106 -0.10 8.99 22.92
CA ALA A 106 -0.10 9.20 21.46
C ALA A 106 -0.28 10.68 21.06
N THR A 107 -0.80 11.55 21.93
CA THR A 107 -0.99 12.97 21.62
C THR A 107 0.32 13.75 21.56
N LYS A 108 1.41 13.18 22.09
CA LYS A 108 2.78 13.72 21.95
C LYS A 108 3.36 13.56 20.54
N GLY A 109 2.63 12.90 19.64
CA GLY A 109 3.02 12.70 18.26
C GLY A 109 4.04 11.56 18.09
N ARG A 110 4.57 11.46 16.89
CA ARG A 110 5.50 10.41 16.47
C ARG A 110 6.50 10.95 15.45
N ARG A 111 7.63 10.25 15.33
CA ARG A 111 8.62 10.45 14.26
C ARG A 111 8.56 9.28 13.28
N LEU A 112 8.22 9.57 12.03
CA LEU A 112 8.30 8.65 10.91
C LEU A 112 9.75 8.54 10.46
N MET A 113 10.19 7.31 10.23
CA MET A 113 11.59 6.99 9.91
C MET A 113 11.74 6.61 8.45
N GLU A 114 10.92 5.66 7.99
CA GLU A 114 10.98 5.12 6.64
C GLU A 114 9.62 4.56 6.22
N THR A 115 9.35 4.55 4.92
CA THR A 115 8.21 3.88 4.30
C THR A 115 8.73 2.89 3.26
N ARG A 116 8.45 1.60 3.46
CA ARG A 116 8.76 0.54 2.51
C ARG A 116 7.54 0.18 1.69
N LEU A 117 7.75 0.06 0.38
CA LEU A 117 6.75 -0.40 -0.57
C LEU A 117 7.12 -1.81 -1.06
N LEU A 118 6.12 -2.68 -1.16
CA LEU A 118 6.18 -3.87 -2.00
C LEU A 118 5.12 -3.72 -3.09
N ILE A 119 5.56 -3.61 -4.33
CA ILE A 119 4.70 -3.40 -5.50
C ILE A 119 4.64 -4.70 -6.30
N ARG A 120 3.43 -5.20 -6.59
CA ARG A 120 3.22 -6.40 -7.39
C ARG A 120 3.29 -6.03 -8.87
N ASN A 121 4.37 -6.40 -9.54
CA ASN A 121 4.51 -6.28 -10.99
C ASN A 121 4.18 -7.62 -11.67
N GLU A 122 4.12 -7.64 -13.00
CA GLU A 122 3.91 -8.85 -13.79
C GLU A 122 4.97 -9.93 -13.52
N SER A 123 6.22 -9.51 -13.32
CA SER A 123 7.38 -10.39 -13.09
C SER A 123 7.60 -10.79 -11.64
N GLY A 124 6.87 -10.21 -10.68
CA GLY A 124 7.14 -10.44 -9.26
C GLY A 124 6.88 -9.24 -8.37
N TRP A 125 7.29 -9.31 -7.11
CA TRP A 125 7.27 -8.14 -6.23
C TRP A 125 8.54 -7.29 -6.42
N LYS A 126 8.38 -5.98 -6.41
CA LYS A 126 9.45 -4.98 -6.38
C LYS A 126 9.44 -4.28 -5.03
N ALA A 127 10.57 -4.30 -4.32
CA ALA A 127 10.73 -3.52 -3.09
C ALA A 127 11.23 -2.12 -3.41
N LEU A 128 10.75 -1.13 -2.67
CA LEU A 128 11.26 0.23 -2.61
C LEU A 128 11.29 0.70 -1.17
N GLU A 129 12.19 1.62 -0.85
CA GLU A 129 12.34 2.21 0.47
C GLU A 129 12.46 3.72 0.35
N TYR A 130 11.71 4.44 1.17
CA TYR A 130 11.70 5.90 1.22
C TYR A 130 12.07 6.33 2.64
N VAL A 131 13.08 7.18 2.79
CA VAL A 131 13.52 7.70 4.08
C VAL A 131 12.90 9.06 4.33
N TRP A 132 12.25 9.21 5.48
CA TRP A 132 11.58 10.46 5.87
C TRP A 132 12.60 11.56 6.18
N ASN A 133 12.34 12.76 5.66
CA ASN A 133 13.15 13.92 6.00
C ASN A 133 12.93 14.36 7.46
N ASP A 134 13.89 15.12 8.00
CA ASP A 134 13.85 15.52 9.41
C ASP A 134 12.73 16.52 9.72
N ALA A 135 12.28 17.26 8.70
CA ALA A 135 11.13 18.16 8.77
C ALA A 135 9.78 17.40 8.81
N GLN A 136 9.78 16.08 8.60
CA GLN A 136 8.58 15.23 8.58
C GLN A 136 7.54 15.68 7.54
N THR A 137 8.01 16.18 6.40
CA THR A 137 7.14 16.67 5.31
C THR A 137 7.02 15.68 4.15
N ASP A 138 8.08 14.91 3.90
CA ASP A 138 8.11 13.89 2.85
C ASP A 138 9.18 12.82 3.12
N ALA A 139 9.18 11.77 2.30
CA ALA A 139 10.20 10.75 2.26
C ALA A 139 10.76 10.61 0.84
N VAL A 140 12.07 10.36 0.75
CA VAL A 140 12.81 10.28 -0.53
C VAL A 140 13.28 8.85 -0.75
N LEU A 141 13.17 8.38 -2.00
CA LEU A 141 13.64 7.06 -2.40
C LEU A 141 15.12 6.87 -2.02
N GLU A 142 15.39 5.84 -1.24
CA GLU A 142 16.73 5.49 -0.74
C GLU A 142 17.03 4.02 -1.06
N VAL A 143 18.22 3.76 -1.57
CA VAL A 143 18.67 2.43 -2.02
C VAL A 143 19.79 1.88 -1.14
N ALA A 144 20.66 2.76 -0.64
CA ALA A 144 21.82 2.42 0.18
C ALA A 144 21.49 2.21 1.66
N GLY A 145 20.26 2.51 2.08
CA GLY A 145 19.86 2.53 3.49
C GLY A 145 20.33 3.80 4.19
N ASP A 146 19.95 3.95 5.45
CA ASP A 146 20.25 5.15 6.25
C ASP A 146 20.39 4.79 7.75
N ARG A 147 20.89 5.73 8.55
CA ARG A 147 20.93 5.63 10.01
C ARG A 147 20.50 6.94 10.62
N LYS A 148 19.52 6.88 11.51
CA LYS A 148 19.02 8.06 12.24
C LYS A 148 18.98 7.81 13.73
N THR A 149 19.38 8.80 14.51
CA THR A 149 19.16 8.78 15.96
C THR A 149 17.67 9.02 16.25
N VAL A 150 17.10 8.18 17.11
CA VAL A 150 15.73 8.32 17.60
C VAL A 150 15.73 8.44 19.11
N ARG A 151 14.79 9.24 19.63
CA ARG A 151 14.53 9.42 21.05
C ARG A 151 13.05 9.18 21.33
N TYR A 152 12.74 8.42 22.37
CA TYR A 152 11.37 8.13 22.78
C TYR A 152 11.29 7.81 24.27
N VAL A 153 10.09 7.90 24.85
CA VAL A 153 9.80 7.42 26.20
C VAL A 153 9.05 6.08 26.11
N ASP A 154 9.54 5.05 26.79
CA ASP A 154 8.89 3.73 26.79
C ASP A 154 7.65 3.66 27.69
N ALA A 155 6.96 2.50 27.67
CA ALA A 155 5.76 2.27 28.49
C ALA A 155 6.02 2.35 30.00
N ALA A 156 7.27 2.13 30.45
CA ALA A 156 7.68 2.28 31.85
C ALA A 156 8.07 3.72 32.21
N GLY A 157 8.02 4.65 31.25
CA GLY A 157 8.38 6.05 31.44
C GLY A 157 9.87 6.35 31.35
N ARG A 158 10.69 5.42 30.85
CA ARG A 158 12.14 5.62 30.68
C ARG A 158 12.42 6.24 29.32
N THR A 159 13.31 7.23 29.30
CA THR A 159 13.80 7.83 28.05
C THR A 159 14.86 6.95 27.42
N HIS A 160 14.73 6.73 26.11
CA HIS A 160 15.69 6.01 25.29
C HIS A 160 16.25 6.91 24.20
N GLU A 161 17.50 6.67 23.85
CA GLU A 161 18.16 7.21 22.66
C GLU A 161 18.92 6.07 21.98
N GLN A 162 18.63 5.82 20.70
CA GLN A 162 19.29 4.76 19.94
C GLN A 162 19.47 5.16 18.48
N THR A 163 20.43 4.52 17.82
CA THR A 163 20.58 4.59 16.36
C THR A 163 19.63 3.59 15.72
N TYR A 164 18.63 4.07 15.00
CA TYR A 164 17.79 3.25 14.15
C TYR A 164 18.48 3.05 12.79
N VAL A 165 18.57 1.79 12.35
CA VAL A 165 19.25 1.40 11.11
C VAL A 165 18.22 0.99 10.07
N MET A 166 18.15 1.76 8.99
CA MET A 166 17.40 1.44 7.79
C MET A 166 18.28 0.56 6.89
N PRO A 167 17.87 -0.69 6.61
CA PRO A 167 18.65 -1.58 5.76
C PRO A 167 18.71 -1.03 4.34
N ASN A 168 19.70 -1.47 3.56
CA ASN A 168 19.67 -1.19 2.12
C ASN A 168 18.68 -2.11 1.40
N LEU A 169 18.36 -1.79 0.16
CA LEU A 169 17.35 -2.54 -0.60
C LEU A 169 17.72 -4.02 -0.80
N ASN A 170 19.01 -4.33 -0.91
CA ASN A 170 19.49 -5.71 -1.04
C ASN A 170 19.30 -6.53 0.24
N GLN A 171 19.40 -5.89 1.40
CA GLN A 171 19.15 -6.50 2.70
C GLN A 171 17.66 -6.78 2.94
N CYS A 172 16.74 -6.08 2.27
CA CYS A 172 15.31 -6.43 2.35
C CYS A 172 15.02 -7.86 1.86
N LYS A 173 15.80 -8.34 0.87
CA LYS A 173 15.68 -9.71 0.34
C LYS A 173 16.09 -10.78 1.34
N SER A 174 16.91 -10.49 2.35
CA SER A 174 17.34 -11.53 3.31
C SER A 174 16.17 -12.07 4.15
N CYS A 175 15.12 -11.28 4.36
CA CYS A 175 13.93 -11.68 5.11
C CYS A 175 12.68 -11.87 4.24
N HIS A 176 12.54 -11.14 3.12
CA HIS A 176 11.39 -11.21 2.22
C HIS A 176 11.57 -12.22 1.08
N ASN A 177 12.43 -13.22 1.26
CA ASN A 177 12.70 -14.22 0.25
C ASN A 177 12.03 -15.55 0.63
N ARG A 178 11.26 -16.10 -0.30
CA ARG A 178 10.80 -17.49 -0.27
C ARG A 178 11.29 -18.18 -1.53
N ASN A 179 12.19 -19.15 -1.40
CA ASN A 179 12.75 -19.91 -2.52
C ASN A 179 13.32 -19.01 -3.63
N GLU A 180 14.11 -18.02 -3.23
CA GLU A 180 14.77 -17.01 -4.08
C GLU A 180 13.84 -15.96 -4.70
N VAL A 181 12.55 -15.98 -4.35
CA VAL A 181 11.55 -15.02 -4.84
C VAL A 181 11.19 -14.01 -3.75
N LEU A 182 11.25 -12.72 -4.08
CA LEU A 182 10.77 -11.66 -3.20
C LEU A 182 9.26 -11.77 -3.02
N MET A 183 8.79 -11.95 -1.78
CA MET A 183 7.39 -12.11 -1.44
C MET A 183 7.04 -11.34 -0.15
N PRO A 184 5.79 -10.85 -0.02
CA PRO A 184 5.28 -10.42 1.27
C PRO A 184 5.24 -11.59 2.26
N ILE A 185 5.29 -11.27 3.55
CA ILE A 185 5.24 -12.26 4.63
C ILE A 185 3.92 -12.13 5.41
N GLY A 186 3.45 -10.90 5.60
CA GLY A 186 2.45 -10.55 6.60
C GLY A 186 0.99 -10.84 6.25
N PRO A 187 0.45 -10.41 5.08
CA PRO A 187 -0.99 -10.40 4.81
C PRO A 187 -1.58 -11.80 4.54
N THR A 188 -1.43 -12.71 5.50
CA THR A 188 -2.02 -14.05 5.52
C THR A 188 -3.36 -14.02 6.25
N ALA A 189 -4.21 -15.01 6.00
CA ALA A 189 -5.52 -15.10 6.66
C ALA A 189 -5.39 -15.05 8.18
N ARG A 190 -4.44 -15.80 8.74
CA ARG A 190 -4.25 -15.90 10.20
C ARG A 190 -3.77 -14.59 10.84
N GLN A 191 -3.02 -13.78 10.11
CA GLN A 191 -2.52 -12.49 10.59
C GLN A 191 -3.56 -11.37 10.47
N LEU A 192 -4.47 -11.48 9.50
CA LEU A 192 -5.55 -10.52 9.27
C LEU A 192 -6.82 -10.88 10.04
N ASN A 193 -6.95 -12.13 10.53
CA ASN A 193 -8.09 -12.55 11.33
C ASN A 193 -8.03 -11.94 12.75
N GLY A 194 -8.43 -10.68 12.87
CA GLY A 194 -8.42 -9.91 14.11
C GLY A 194 -9.12 -8.57 13.92
N PRO A 195 -9.48 -7.86 15.00
CA PRO A 195 -10.20 -6.61 14.90
C PRO A 195 -9.30 -5.44 14.50
N LEU A 196 -9.84 -4.51 13.70
CA LEU A 196 -9.28 -3.17 13.45
C LEU A 196 -10.44 -2.15 13.42
N ASP A 197 -10.21 -0.95 13.94
CA ASP A 197 -11.18 0.14 13.90
C ASP A 197 -11.02 0.93 12.59
N TYR A 198 -12.04 0.86 11.73
CA TYR A 198 -12.12 1.59 10.45
C TYR A 198 -12.91 2.91 10.56
N GLY A 199 -13.11 3.42 11.78
CA GLY A 199 -13.82 4.66 12.08
C GLY A 199 -15.28 4.45 12.52
N THR A 200 -15.81 3.25 12.38
CA THR A 200 -17.16 2.86 12.82
C THR A 200 -17.13 1.87 14.00
N GLY A 201 -15.96 1.70 14.63
CA GLY A 201 -15.70 0.71 15.67
C GLY A 201 -14.94 -0.52 15.15
N PRO A 202 -14.49 -1.39 16.07
CA PRO A 202 -13.68 -2.55 15.71
C PRO A 202 -14.45 -3.56 14.86
N GLU A 203 -13.87 -3.96 13.72
CA GLU A 203 -14.38 -5.02 12.84
C GLU A 203 -13.26 -5.99 12.48
N ASN A 204 -13.57 -7.27 12.30
CA ASN A 204 -12.63 -8.24 11.75
C ASN A 204 -12.13 -7.80 10.36
N GLN A 205 -10.80 -7.73 10.17
CA GLN A 205 -10.24 -7.17 8.93
C GLN A 205 -10.58 -7.99 7.68
N LEU A 206 -10.63 -9.33 7.78
CA LEU A 206 -11.02 -10.17 6.63
C LEU A 206 -12.48 -9.91 6.23
N THR A 207 -13.36 -9.80 7.22
CA THR A 207 -14.76 -9.43 6.99
C THR A 207 -14.89 -8.05 6.37
N HIS A 208 -14.13 -7.07 6.87
CA HIS A 208 -14.11 -5.72 6.31
C HIS A 208 -13.65 -5.71 4.85
N TRP A 209 -12.55 -6.40 4.55
CA TRP A 209 -11.99 -6.49 3.19
C TRP A 209 -12.95 -7.18 2.22
N GLN A 210 -13.73 -8.16 2.68
CA GLN A 210 -14.78 -8.78 1.87
C GLN A 210 -15.94 -7.82 1.59
N LYS A 211 -16.48 -7.17 2.64
CA LYS A 211 -17.60 -6.22 2.51
C LYS A 211 -17.27 -5.04 1.61
N THR A 212 -16.00 -4.62 1.59
CA THR A 212 -15.52 -3.49 0.77
C THR A 212 -14.99 -3.90 -0.60
N GLY A 213 -15.06 -5.19 -0.96
CA GLY A 213 -14.64 -5.69 -2.27
C GLY A 213 -13.11 -5.80 -2.47
N LEU A 214 -12.32 -5.63 -1.41
CA LEU A 214 -10.86 -5.84 -1.41
C LEU A 214 -10.48 -7.32 -1.51
N LEU A 215 -11.36 -8.22 -1.07
CA LEU A 215 -11.10 -9.66 -1.01
C LEU A 215 -12.29 -10.50 -1.50
N THR A 216 -12.03 -11.46 -2.40
CA THR A 216 -13.01 -12.42 -2.92
C THR A 216 -12.88 -13.80 -2.28
N ASN A 217 -13.97 -14.57 -2.38
CA ASN A 217 -14.17 -15.96 -1.92
C ASN A 217 -14.50 -16.10 -0.40
N PRO A 218 -15.79 -16.12 -0.03
CA PRO A 218 -16.26 -15.93 1.35
C PRO A 218 -16.39 -17.19 2.23
N ALA A 219 -16.19 -18.40 1.70
CA ALA A 219 -16.66 -19.60 2.39
C ALA A 219 -15.90 -19.95 3.70
N SER A 220 -14.72 -19.37 3.96
CA SER A 220 -13.87 -19.76 5.10
C SER A 220 -13.19 -18.61 5.85
N ALA A 221 -13.50 -17.34 5.56
CA ALA A 221 -12.84 -16.21 6.22
C ALA A 221 -13.13 -16.12 7.72
N GLY A 222 -14.32 -16.55 8.17
CA GLY A 222 -14.67 -16.66 9.59
C GLY A 222 -14.11 -17.93 10.28
N GLN A 223 -13.49 -18.83 9.53
CA GLN A 223 -12.93 -20.10 10.02
C GLN A 223 -11.39 -20.11 9.96
N ALA A 224 -10.77 -19.02 9.49
CA ALA A 224 -9.32 -18.90 9.46
C ALA A 224 -8.77 -19.07 10.89
N PRO A 225 -7.76 -19.93 11.13
CA PRO A 225 -7.17 -20.05 12.45
C PRO A 225 -6.67 -18.68 12.92
N LEU A 226 -7.14 -18.23 14.08
CA LEU A 226 -6.63 -17.01 14.70
C LEU A 226 -5.25 -17.33 15.27
N ILE A 227 -4.24 -16.54 14.95
CA ILE A 227 -3.01 -16.55 15.75
C ILE A 227 -3.32 -15.75 17.00
N ASP A 228 -3.38 -16.43 18.14
CA ASP A 228 -3.53 -15.77 19.43
C ASP A 228 -2.30 -14.89 19.68
N PRO A 229 -2.45 -13.55 19.78
CA PRO A 229 -1.33 -12.67 20.08
C PRO A 229 -0.70 -12.96 21.46
N ALA A 230 -1.40 -13.65 22.37
CA ALA A 230 -0.84 -14.09 23.65
C ALA A 230 0.16 -15.25 23.53
N VAL A 231 0.22 -15.94 22.38
CA VAL A 231 1.14 -17.06 22.12
C VAL A 231 2.38 -16.62 21.33
N ALA A 232 2.34 -15.44 20.69
CA ALA A 232 3.55 -14.84 20.15
C ALA A 232 4.46 -14.37 21.29
N PRO A 233 5.79 -14.48 21.16
CA PRO A 233 6.69 -13.90 22.15
C PRO A 233 6.33 -12.42 22.29
N ALA A 234 5.96 -12.03 23.52
CA ALA A 234 5.62 -10.65 23.83
C ALA A 234 6.79 -9.77 23.36
N PRO A 235 6.53 -8.60 22.74
CA PRO A 235 7.60 -7.65 22.51
C PRO A 235 8.29 -7.39 23.85
N PRO A 236 9.64 -7.35 23.90
CA PRO A 236 10.32 -6.95 25.12
C PRO A 236 9.75 -5.57 25.47
N SER A 237 9.03 -5.48 26.60
CA SER A 237 8.34 -4.28 27.16
C SER A 237 6.80 -4.19 27.08
N GLY A 238 6.05 -5.22 26.71
CA GLY A 238 4.58 -5.23 26.93
C GLY A 238 3.81 -4.10 26.21
N THR A 239 4.39 -3.52 25.16
CA THR A 239 3.81 -2.44 24.38
C THR A 239 2.76 -2.99 23.43
N THR A 240 1.49 -2.96 23.83
CA THR A 240 0.41 -2.91 22.83
C THR A 240 0.26 -1.44 22.46
N PRO A 241 0.68 -1.01 21.26
CA PRO A 241 0.47 0.37 20.85
C PRO A 241 -1.03 0.70 20.90
N PRO A 242 -1.41 1.94 21.28
CA PRO A 242 -2.80 2.34 21.25
C PRO A 242 -3.36 2.12 19.85
N PRO A 243 -4.64 1.69 19.71
CA PRO A 243 -5.23 1.48 18.40
C PRO A 243 -5.20 2.79 17.62
N VAL A 244 -4.53 2.78 16.47
CA VAL A 244 -4.64 3.89 15.52
C VAL A 244 -6.07 3.89 15.00
N ARG A 245 -6.83 4.92 15.36
CA ARG A 245 -8.18 5.14 14.84
C ARG A 245 -8.05 5.89 13.53
N TRP A 246 -8.56 5.29 12.46
CA TRP A 246 -8.65 5.96 11.18
C TRP A 246 -9.99 6.69 11.09
N PRO A 247 -10.02 7.96 10.63
CA PRO A 247 -11.27 8.63 10.30
C PRO A 247 -12.03 7.84 9.24
N SER A 248 -13.35 7.80 9.33
CA SER A 248 -14.21 7.12 8.35
C SER A 248 -14.05 7.73 6.95
N GLY A 249 -13.26 7.08 6.08
CA GLY A 249 -13.17 7.39 4.65
C GLY A 249 -14.27 6.65 3.88
N ARG A 250 -15.03 7.36 3.04
CA ARG A 250 -16.02 6.75 2.14
C ARG A 250 -15.27 5.94 1.09
N VAL A 251 -15.29 4.60 1.19
CA VAL A 251 -15.05 3.75 0.02
C VAL A 251 -16.22 3.98 -0.94
N SER A 252 -16.06 4.93 -1.86
CA SER A 252 -17.02 5.15 -2.93
C SER A 252 -16.94 3.95 -3.88
N THR A 253 -17.79 2.95 -3.65
CA THR A 253 -18.06 1.91 -4.64
C THR A 253 -18.85 2.56 -5.77
N SER A 254 -18.14 3.15 -6.73
CA SER A 254 -18.72 3.55 -8.02
C SER A 254 -19.15 2.29 -8.76
N THR A 255 -20.37 1.82 -8.50
CA THR A 255 -21.08 0.94 -9.42
C THR A 255 -21.47 1.80 -10.62
N SER A 256 -20.65 1.76 -11.67
CA SER A 256 -21.00 2.33 -12.97
C SER A 256 -22.18 1.55 -13.53
N THR A 257 -23.41 2.00 -13.23
CA THR A 257 -24.56 1.61 -14.02
C THR A 257 -24.39 2.28 -15.38
N ALA A 258 -24.11 1.48 -16.40
CA ALA A 258 -24.08 1.93 -17.79
C ALA A 258 -25.43 2.59 -18.11
N ARG A 259 -25.44 3.92 -18.18
CA ARG A 259 -26.56 4.69 -18.67
C ARG A 259 -26.42 4.71 -20.19
N THR A 260 -27.26 3.94 -20.88
CA THR A 260 -27.35 3.92 -22.34
C THR A 260 -27.54 5.34 -22.85
N ALA A 261 -26.55 5.88 -23.56
CA ALA A 261 -26.64 7.19 -24.18
C ALA A 261 -27.70 7.13 -25.29
N THR A 262 -28.83 7.79 -25.07
CA THR A 262 -29.80 8.09 -26.12
C THR A 262 -29.20 9.21 -26.98
N ALA A 263 -29.12 8.99 -28.30
CA ALA A 263 -28.59 9.96 -29.25
C ALA A 263 -29.38 11.29 -29.21
N PRO A 264 -28.72 12.45 -29.37
CA PRO A 264 -29.41 13.73 -29.44
C PRO A 264 -30.22 13.84 -30.73
N THR A 265 -31.50 14.19 -30.58
CA THR A 265 -32.40 14.54 -31.69
C THR A 265 -31.97 15.87 -32.29
N ALA A 266 -31.87 15.94 -33.62
CA ALA A 266 -31.52 17.16 -34.34
C ALA A 266 -32.59 18.25 -34.16
N PRO A 267 -32.20 19.54 -34.11
CA PRO A 267 -33.16 20.65 -34.06
C PRO A 267 -33.89 20.83 -35.39
N PRO A 268 -35.14 21.33 -35.40
CA PRO A 268 -35.88 21.56 -36.62
C PRO A 268 -35.33 22.74 -37.42
N THR A 269 -35.27 22.56 -38.74
CA THR A 269 -34.95 23.60 -39.73
C THR A 269 -35.98 24.73 -39.68
N PRO A 270 -35.59 26.02 -39.64
CA PRO A 270 -36.52 27.12 -39.81
C PRO A 270 -36.95 27.23 -41.27
N ALA A 271 -38.26 27.37 -41.48
CA ALA A 271 -38.85 27.60 -42.79
C ALA A 271 -38.57 29.04 -43.28
N ALA A 272 -38.08 29.15 -44.52
CA ALA A 272 -38.29 30.25 -45.45
C ALA A 272 -38.14 29.71 -46.87
#